data_AF-A0A971QDB1-F1
#
_entry.id   AF-A0A971QDB1-F1
#
_cell.length_a   1.000
_cell.length_b   1.000
_cell.length_c   1.000
_cell.angle_alpha   90.00
_cell.angle_beta   90.00
_cell.angle_gamma   90.00
#
_symmetry.space_group_name_H-M   'P 1'
#
loop_
_entity.id
_entity.type
_entity.pdbx_description
1 polymer ?
#
loop_
_entity_poly.entity_id
_entity_poly.type
_entity_poly.pdbx_seq_one_letter_code
_entity_poly.pdbx_strand_id
1 'polypeptide(L)'
;MARDTVKLDGHKVEGLRLQAGLNRWDLSIRAGVSVNTVRKVLDGRPVTLSVGQAIARGLGVGFGDLLPASGGDASIVRRGAETPHHACQQVS
;
A
#
# COMPACT_ATOMS: atom_id res chain seq x y z
N MET A 1 14.83 16.83 -0.79
CA MET A 1 14.98 15.40 -0.43
C MET A 1 13.79 14.66 -1.03
N ALA A 2 14.00 13.86 -2.08
CA ALA A 2 12.94 13.01 -2.63
C ALA A 2 12.50 12.05 -1.52
N ARG A 3 11.20 11.98 -1.25
CA ARG A 3 10.66 11.02 -0.30
C ARG A 3 10.38 9.76 -1.10
N ASP A 4 11.19 8.71 -0.95
CA ASP A 4 10.88 7.42 -1.56
C ASP A 4 9.54 6.92 -1.02
N THR A 5 8.54 6.91 -1.90
CA THR A 5 7.21 6.40 -1.61
C THR A 5 7.03 5.02 -2.21
N VAL A 6 6.42 4.12 -1.47
CA VAL A 6 6.07 2.77 -1.87
C VAL A 6 4.56 2.57 -1.81
N LYS A 7 4.04 1.75 -2.73
CA LYS A 7 2.66 1.27 -2.71
C LYS A 7 2.66 -0.15 -2.15
N LEU A 8 1.89 -0.36 -1.08
CA LEU A 8 1.68 -1.68 -0.49
C LEU A 8 0.39 -2.29 -1.02
N ASP A 9 0.29 -3.61 -0.97
CA ASP A 9 -0.94 -4.32 -1.28
C ASP A 9 -1.91 -4.22 -0.10
N GLY A 10 -2.92 -3.34 -0.24
CA GLY A 10 -3.91 -3.08 0.80
C GLY A 10 -4.72 -4.32 1.19
N HIS A 11 -5.02 -5.21 0.23
CA HIS A 11 -5.74 -6.45 0.50
C HIS A 11 -4.89 -7.43 1.30
N LYS A 12 -3.59 -7.52 0.99
CA LYS A 12 -2.66 -8.37 1.71
C LYS A 12 -2.41 -7.86 3.13
N VAL A 13 -2.24 -6.54 3.30
CA VAL A 13 -2.12 -5.90 4.62
C VAL A 13 -3.37 -6.15 5.45
N GLU A 14 -4.56 -6.02 4.86
CA GLU A 14 -5.83 -6.30 5.54
C GLU A 14 -5.94 -7.77 5.96
N GLY A 15 -5.61 -8.70 5.07
CA GLY A 15 -5.63 -10.13 5.36
C GLY A 15 -4.69 -10.53 6.49
N LEU A 16 -3.46 -10.01 6.49
CA LEU A 16 -2.47 -10.26 7.55
C LEU A 16 -2.89 -9.65 8.89
N ARG A 17 -3.46 -8.44 8.87
CA ARG A 17 -4.00 -7.77 10.06
C ARG A 17 -5.09 -8.63 10.71
N LEU A 18 -6.03 -9.12 9.91
CA LEU A 18 -7.15 -9.95 10.39
C LEU A 18 -6.67 -11.31 10.91
N GLN A 19 -5.71 -11.95 10.24
CA GLN A 19 -5.10 -13.20 10.71
C GLN A 19 -4.37 -13.03 12.04
N ALA A 20 -3.73 -11.88 12.25
CA ALA A 20 -3.11 -11.52 13.52
C ALA A 20 -4.11 -11.11 14.62
N GLY A 21 -5.41 -11.07 14.33
CA GLY A 21 -6.45 -10.65 15.27
C GLY A 21 -6.39 -9.17 15.65
N LEU A 22 -5.74 -8.34 14.84
CA LEU A 22 -5.53 -6.92 15.14
C LEU A 22 -6.65 -6.07 14.54
N ASN A 23 -7.14 -5.04 15.23
CA ASN A 23 -7.92 -4.00 14.58
C ASN A 23 -6.99 -2.95 13.92
N ARG A 24 -7.55 -2.04 13.12
CA ARG A 24 -6.81 -0.90 12.54
C ARG A 24 -6.13 -0.06 13.61
N TRP A 25 -6.76 0.08 14.77
CA TRP A 25 -6.21 0.81 15.92
C TRP A 25 -5.02 0.08 16.54
N ASP A 26 -5.12 -1.23 16.75
CA ASP A 26 -4.00 -2.04 17.27
C ASP A 26 -2.80 -2.03 16.34
N LEU A 27 -3.04 -2.14 15.03
CA LEU A 27 -1.99 -2.03 14.03
C LEU A 27 -1.33 -0.65 14.06
N SER A 28 -2.11 0.41 14.24
CA SER A 28 -1.59 1.77 14.33
C SER A 28 -0.64 1.95 15.52
N ILE A 29 -0.99 1.36 16.68
CA ILE A 29 -0.17 1.39 17.89
C ILE A 29 1.09 0.56 17.70
N ARG A 30 0.97 -0.68 17.21
CA ARG A 30 2.10 -1.58 16.98
C ARG A 30 3.10 -1.02 15.97
N ALA A 31 2.60 -0.40 14.91
CA ALA A 31 3.44 0.21 13.88
C ALA A 31 3.92 1.63 14.25
N GLY A 32 3.40 2.23 15.33
CA GLY A 32 3.74 3.60 15.71
C GLY A 32 3.32 4.64 14.67
N VAL A 33 2.22 4.41 13.94
CA VAL A 33 1.69 5.32 12.91
C VAL A 33 0.25 5.69 13.22
N SER A 34 -0.23 6.81 12.66
CA SER A 34 -1.63 7.20 12.84
C SER A 34 -2.60 6.22 12.16
N VAL A 35 -3.80 6.06 12.72
CA VAL A 35 -4.88 5.26 12.11
C VAL A 35 -5.22 5.71 10.69
N ASN A 36 -5.12 7.02 10.40
CA ASN A 36 -5.32 7.53 9.04
C ASN A 36 -4.24 7.05 8.07
N THR A 37 -3.00 6.86 8.54
CA THR A 37 -1.91 6.27 7.74
C THR A 37 -2.19 4.80 7.48
N VAL A 38 -2.65 4.05 8.48
CA VAL A 38 -3.11 2.66 8.28
C VAL A 38 -4.22 2.61 7.23
N ARG A 39 -5.21 3.50 7.31
CA ARG A 39 -6.30 3.56 6.32
C ARG A 39 -5.77 3.81 4.90
N LYS A 40 -4.84 4.76 4.73
CA LYS A 40 -4.18 5.02 3.44
C LYS A 40 -3.49 3.78 2.87
N VAL A 41 -2.81 3.00 3.72
CA VAL A 41 -2.16 1.75 3.30
C VAL A 41 -3.19 0.72 2.84
N LEU A 42 -4.28 0.55 3.59
CA LEU A 42 -5.37 -0.36 3.23
C LEU A 42 -6.08 0.06 1.93
N ASP A 43 -6.21 1.37 1.69
CA ASP A 43 -6.70 1.94 0.42
C ASP A 43 -5.69 1.84 -0.74
N GLY A 44 -4.50 1.23 -0.52
CA GLY A 44 -3.45 1.11 -1.53
C GLY A 44 -2.83 2.45 -1.95
N ARG A 45 -2.91 3.48 -1.10
CA ARG A 45 -2.28 4.77 -1.37
C ARG A 45 -0.76 4.70 -1.11
N PRO A 46 0.04 5.45 -1.90
CA PRO A 46 1.48 5.49 -1.68
C PRO A 46 1.81 6.12 -0.32
N VAL A 47 2.71 5.46 0.42
CA VAL A 47 3.22 5.90 1.71
C VAL A 47 4.74 5.95 1.67
N THR A 48 5.38 6.62 2.62
CA THR A 48 6.85 6.63 2.67
C THR A 48 7.40 5.23 2.96
N LEU A 49 8.61 4.95 2.49
CA LEU A 49 9.29 3.68 2.77
C LEU A 49 9.34 3.36 4.26
N SER A 50 9.64 4.35 5.11
CA SER A 50 9.66 4.20 6.56
C SER A 50 8.30 3.78 7.14
N VAL A 51 7.20 4.32 6.61
CA VAL A 51 5.85 3.90 7.02
C VAL A 51 5.59 2.46 6.59
N GLY A 52 5.97 2.08 5.37
CA GLY A 52 5.79 0.71 4.90
C GLY A 52 6.57 -0.30 5.75
N GLN A 53 7.81 0.03 6.12
CA GLN A 53 8.61 -0.78 7.04
C GLN A 53 8.01 -0.86 8.45
N ALA A 54 7.44 0.24 8.94
CA ALA A 54 6.79 0.27 10.24
C ALA A 54 5.54 -0.62 10.27
N ILE A 55 4.72 -0.62 9.21
CA ILE A 55 3.58 -1.54 9.07
C ILE A 55 4.04 -3.00 9.03
N ALA A 56 5.08 -3.31 8.26
CA ALA A 56 5.66 -4.66 8.21
C ALA A 56 6.10 -5.16 9.60
N ARG A 57 6.83 -4.30 10.35
CA ARG A 57 7.21 -4.60 11.74
C ARG A 57 6.00 -4.77 12.66
N GLY A 58 4.98 -3.91 12.53
CA GLY A 58 3.77 -3.99 13.35
C GLY A 58 2.94 -5.27 13.11
N LEU A 59 3.04 -5.83 11.91
CA LEU A 59 2.44 -7.12 11.53
C LEU A 59 3.36 -8.33 11.80
N GLY A 60 4.64 -8.11 12.09
CA GLY A 60 5.62 -9.19 12.28
C GLY A 60 5.97 -9.92 10.99
N VAL A 61 5.84 -9.28 9.82
CA VAL A 61 6.13 -9.87 8.51
C VAL A 61 7.28 -9.17 7.80
N GLY A 62 7.84 -9.81 6.78
CA GLY A 62 8.83 -9.20 5.90
C GLY A 62 8.21 -8.06 5.09
N PHE A 63 8.96 -6.99 4.83
CA PHE A 63 8.48 -5.90 3.97
C PHE A 63 8.12 -6.39 2.55
N GLY A 64 8.87 -7.35 2.02
CA GLY A 64 8.60 -7.99 0.72
C GLY A 64 7.25 -8.71 0.68
N ASP A 65 6.75 -9.20 1.82
CA ASP A 65 5.42 -9.80 1.90
C ASP A 65 4.31 -8.77 1.76
N LEU A 66 4.55 -7.49 2.03
CA LEU A 66 3.53 -6.46 1.85
C LEU A 66 3.51 -5.83 0.45
N LEU A 67 4.50 -6.19 -0.38
CA LEU A 67 4.53 -5.75 -1.76
C LEU A 67 3.50 -6.55 -2.57
N PRO A 68 2.87 -5.92 -3.58
CA PRO A 68 2.04 -6.65 -4.53
C PRO A 68 2.88 -7.78 -5.13
N ALA A 69 2.31 -8.99 -5.19
CA ALA A 69 2.98 -10.13 -5.79
C ALA A 69 3.38 -9.73 -7.20
N SER A 70 4.69 -9.65 -7.46
CA SER A 70 5.22 -9.27 -8.77
C SER A 70 4.96 -10.42 -9.74
N GLY A 71 3.74 -10.44 -10.25
CA GLY A 71 3.27 -11.13 -11.45
C GLY A 71 2.51 -10.12 -12.31
N GLY A 72 3.18 -8.99 -12.61
CA GLY A 72 2.66 -7.85 -13.36
C GLY A 72 2.50 -6.61 -12.47
N ASP A 73 3.20 -5.53 -12.82
CA ASP A 73 3.02 -4.19 -12.25
C ASP A 73 3.60 -3.92 -10.84
N ALA A 74 4.86 -4.29 -10.63
CA ALA A 74 5.70 -3.56 -9.66
C ALA A 74 6.04 -2.17 -10.22
N SER A 75 5.03 -1.30 -10.36
CA SER A 75 5.21 0.08 -10.79
C SER A 75 5.79 0.88 -9.63
N ILE A 76 7.12 0.95 -9.55
CA ILE A 76 7.79 2.12 -8.96
C ILE A 76 7.31 3.31 -9.77
N VAL A 77 6.29 4.01 -9.27
CA VAL A 77 5.72 5.18 -9.94
C VAL A 77 6.74 6.31 -9.85
N ARG A 78 7.66 6.37 -10.80
CA ARG A 78 8.33 7.62 -11.13
C ARG A 78 7.30 8.52 -11.78
N ARG A 79 7.10 9.71 -11.20
CA ARG A 79 6.12 10.69 -11.67
C ARG A 79 6.45 11.07 -13.13
N GLY A 80 5.66 10.56 -14.07
CA GLY A 80 5.73 10.85 -15.51
C GLY A 80 4.32 10.68 -16.08
N ALA A 81 3.88 11.70 -16.82
CA ALA A 81 2.52 11.90 -17.28
C ALA A 81 2.02 10.82 -18.25
N GLU A 82 0.78 10.38 -18.09
CA GLU A 82 -0.08 10.05 -19.24
C GLU A 82 -1.55 9.98 -18.82
N THR A 83 -2.35 10.74 -19.55
CA THR A 83 -3.80 10.85 -19.45
C THR A 83 -4.39 9.98 -20.55
N PRO A 84 -5.17 8.91 -20.28
CA PRO A 84 -5.91 8.24 -21.33
C PRO A 84 -7.32 8.81 -21.44
N HIS A 85 -7.52 9.67 -22.44
CA HIS A 85 -8.84 9.91 -23.03
C HIS A 85 -9.25 8.64 -23.79
N HIS A 86 -10.11 7.80 -23.20
CA HIS A 86 -10.74 6.72 -23.97
C HIS A 86 -11.99 7.26 -24.67
N ALA A 87 -11.81 7.53 -25.95
CA ALA A 87 -12.86 7.79 -26.93
C ALA A 87 -13.81 6.58 -27.02
N CYS A 88 -15.11 6.84 -26.90
CA CYS A 88 -16.16 5.88 -27.14
C CYS A 88 -16.68 6.14 -28.57
N GLN A 89 -16.25 5.34 -29.53
CA GLN A 89 -16.74 5.38 -30.91
C GLN A 89 -16.96 3.95 -31.43
N GLN A 90 -18.23 3.64 -31.74
CA GLN A 90 -18.76 2.83 -32.86
C GLN A 90 -20.16 2.36 -32.46
N VAL A 91 -21.26 2.84 -33.05
CA VAL A 91 -21.81 2.64 -34.42
C VAL A 91 -21.63 1.22 -34.98
N SER A 92 -22.72 0.47 -35.04
CA SER A 92 -23.39 0.05 -36.28
C SER A 92 -24.77 -0.54 -35.97
#